data_AF-A0A829F3C1-F1
#
_entry.id   AF-A0A829F3C1-F1
#
_cell.length_a   1.000
_cell.length_b   1.000
_cell.length_c   1.000
_cell.angle_alpha   90.00
_cell.angle_beta   90.00
_cell.angle_gamma   90.00
#
_symmetry.space_group_name_H-M   'P 1'
#
loop_
_entity.id
_entity.type
_entity.pdbx_description
1 polymer ?
#
loop_
_entity_poly.entity_id
_entity_poly.type
_entity_poly.pdbx_seq_one_letter_code
_entity_poly.pdbx_strand_id
1 'polypeptide(L)'
;MKVEEGQREKLKTEMERLHTYITQLSQTFYDPDKEKVMVNYPNNSEGRQLEQVYHEVFKHLLTVKKELDYYSLPIIDTGILKYDGKKERFIFKSVREDLPLSAGMDLEVLVEDYFTEEKHWVRTKLDYLPQAAGGTQASGWYITEDKELELEGVMARIRKKN
;
A
#
# COMPACT_ATOMS: atom_id res chain seq x y z
N MET A 1 28.18 11.19 -3.54
CA MET A 1 28.26 9.81 -4.08
C MET A 1 28.68 8.75 -3.06
N LYS A 2 29.98 8.50 -2.76
CA LYS A 2 30.36 7.33 -1.91
C LYS A 2 29.81 7.36 -0.46
N VAL A 3 29.69 8.54 0.15
CA VAL A 3 29.14 8.69 1.52
C VAL A 3 27.63 8.44 1.55
N GLU A 4 26.91 8.90 0.53
CA GLU A 4 25.46 8.68 0.39
C GLU A 4 25.14 7.23 0.07
N GLU A 5 25.93 6.56 -0.76
CA GLU A 5 25.81 5.11 -1.00
C GLU A 5 26.00 4.31 0.29
N GLY A 6 27.00 4.67 1.10
CA GLY A 6 27.23 4.03 2.40
C GLY A 6 26.09 4.26 3.41
N GLN A 7 25.47 5.45 3.41
CA GLN A 7 24.29 5.74 4.23
C GLN A 7 23.04 4.99 3.74
N ARG A 8 22.84 4.89 2.42
CA ARG A 8 21.74 4.12 1.81
C ARG A 8 21.84 2.64 2.15
N GLU A 9 23.03 2.04 2.07
CA GLU A 9 23.20 0.62 2.39
C GLU A 9 22.99 0.33 3.89
N LYS A 10 23.44 1.24 4.77
CA LYS A 10 23.13 1.16 6.21
C LYS A 10 21.63 1.22 6.47
N LEU A 11 20.94 2.19 5.86
CA LEU A 11 19.49 2.32 6.00
C LEU A 11 18.77 1.06 5.51
N LYS A 12 19.15 0.53 4.35
CA LYS A 12 18.60 -0.71 3.80
C LYS A 12 18.78 -1.89 4.77
N THR A 13 19.99 -2.07 5.30
CA THR A 13 20.29 -3.15 6.26
C THR A 13 19.44 -3.03 7.53
N GLU A 14 19.28 -1.82 8.07
CA GLU A 14 18.44 -1.58 9.24
C GLU A 14 16.96 -1.83 8.95
N MET A 15 16.48 -1.46 7.75
CA MET A 15 15.11 -1.73 7.31
C MET A 15 14.84 -3.23 7.16
N GLU A 16 15.77 -4.01 6.60
CA GLU A 16 15.68 -5.47 6.52
C GLU A 16 15.66 -6.13 7.91
N ARG A 17 16.48 -5.62 8.84
CA ARG A 17 16.50 -6.07 10.24
C ARG A 17 15.16 -5.80 10.93
N LEU A 18 14.62 -4.58 10.77
CA LEU A 18 13.32 -4.19 11.33
C LEU A 18 12.19 -5.03 10.74
N HIS A 19 12.17 -5.24 9.42
CA HIS A 19 11.18 -6.08 8.74
C HIS A 19 11.18 -7.52 9.28
N THR A 20 12.38 -8.10 9.44
CA THR A 20 12.55 -9.44 10.02
C THR A 20 12.02 -9.50 11.45
N TYR A 21 12.39 -8.52 12.27
CA TYR A 21 11.99 -8.46 13.68
C TYR A 21 10.47 -8.30 13.85
N ILE A 22 9.85 -7.37 13.10
CA ILE A 22 8.39 -7.16 13.13
C ILE A 22 7.66 -8.41 12.63
N THR A 23 8.19 -9.09 11.60
CA THR A 23 7.61 -10.34 11.10
C THR A 23 7.61 -11.42 12.18
N GLN A 24 8.72 -11.60 12.89
CA GLN A 24 8.80 -12.56 14.01
C GLN A 24 7.86 -12.20 15.16
N LEU A 25 7.78 -10.92 15.54
CA LEU A 25 6.84 -10.45 16.56
C LEU A 25 5.40 -10.75 16.18
N SER A 26 5.01 -10.44 14.94
CA SER A 26 3.67 -10.73 14.41
C SER A 26 3.34 -12.21 14.44
N GLN A 27 4.27 -13.08 14.04
CA GLN A 27 4.05 -14.54 14.06
C GLN A 27 3.94 -15.10 15.49
N THR A 28 4.65 -14.50 16.44
CA THR A 28 4.73 -15.01 17.82
C THR A 28 3.56 -14.56 18.67
N PHE A 29 3.09 -13.33 18.48
CA PHE A 29 2.18 -12.67 19.41
C PHE A 29 0.88 -12.16 18.80
N TYR A 30 0.64 -12.32 17.49
CA TYR A 30 -0.60 -11.85 16.86
C TYR A 30 -1.36 -13.00 16.21
N ASP A 31 -2.65 -13.10 16.51
CA ASP A 31 -3.60 -14.03 15.87
C ASP A 31 -4.27 -13.27 14.70
N PRO A 32 -3.93 -13.58 13.44
CA PRO A 32 -4.50 -12.90 12.28
C PRO A 32 -5.99 -13.21 12.07
N ASP A 33 -6.48 -14.37 12.52
CA ASP A 33 -7.87 -14.78 12.33
C ASP A 33 -8.80 -14.06 13.33
N LYS A 34 -8.28 -13.83 14.54
CA LYS A 34 -9.01 -13.12 15.61
C LYS A 34 -8.64 -11.63 15.69
N GLU A 35 -7.77 -11.18 14.80
CA GLU A 35 -7.18 -9.83 14.74
C GLU A 35 -6.66 -9.31 16.10
N LYS A 36 -6.07 -10.16 16.95
CA LYS A 36 -5.71 -9.78 18.33
C LYS A 36 -4.37 -10.31 18.81
N VAL A 37 -3.84 -9.69 19.86
CA VAL A 37 -2.60 -10.13 20.52
C VAL A 37 -2.86 -11.41 21.32
N MET A 38 -2.00 -12.41 21.16
CA MET A 38 -2.04 -13.72 21.83
C MET A 38 -1.42 -13.68 23.23
N VAL A 39 -1.84 -12.71 24.05
CA VAL A 39 -1.39 -12.55 25.44
C VAL A 39 -2.61 -12.57 26.35
N ASN A 40 -2.50 -13.31 27.46
CA ASN A 40 -3.55 -13.33 28.49
C ASN A 40 -3.32 -12.18 29.46
N TYR A 41 -4.34 -11.33 29.64
CA TYR A 41 -4.30 -10.23 30.59
C TYR A 41 -5.18 -10.55 31.82
N PRO A 42 -4.85 -10.01 33.00
CA PRO A 42 -5.72 -10.12 34.18
C PRO A 42 -7.11 -9.51 33.90
N ASN A 43 -8.16 -10.16 34.40
CA ASN A 43 -9.53 -9.67 34.25
C ASN A 43 -9.87 -8.56 35.27
N ASN A 44 -9.07 -7.49 35.27
CA ASN A 44 -9.26 -6.29 36.08
C ASN A 44 -9.17 -5.03 35.20
N SER A 45 -9.29 -3.84 35.79
CA SER A 45 -9.21 -2.57 35.03
C SER A 45 -7.85 -2.36 34.36
N GLU A 46 -6.76 -2.64 35.08
CA GLU A 46 -5.39 -2.47 34.56
C GLU A 46 -5.08 -3.44 33.41
N GLY A 47 -5.47 -4.72 33.55
CA GLY A 47 -5.28 -5.72 32.52
C GLY A 47 -6.04 -5.38 31.23
N ARG A 48 -7.26 -4.83 31.33
CA ARG A 48 -8.00 -4.34 30.17
C ARG A 48 -7.35 -3.13 29.50
N GLN A 49 -6.78 -2.21 30.29
CA GLN A 49 -6.04 -1.06 29.73
C GLN A 49 -4.76 -1.53 29.00
N LEU A 50 -4.02 -2.47 29.60
CA LEU A 50 -2.83 -3.05 28.97
C LEU A 50 -3.17 -3.79 27.67
N GLU A 51 -4.25 -4.56 27.66
CA GLU A 51 -4.74 -5.24 26.45
C GLU A 51 -5.01 -4.24 25.32
N GLN A 52 -5.72 -3.14 25.62
CA GLN A 52 -6.04 -2.10 24.64
C GLN A 52 -4.77 -1.44 24.09
N VAL A 53 -3.85 -1.02 24.96
CA VAL A 53 -2.60 -0.37 24.56
C VAL A 53 -1.77 -1.32 23.68
N TYR A 54 -1.62 -2.58 24.07
CA TYR A 54 -0.81 -3.53 23.29
C TYR A 54 -1.47 -3.89 21.97
N HIS A 55 -2.81 -3.99 21.93
CA HIS A 55 -3.54 -4.17 20.69
C HIS A 55 -3.33 -2.98 19.72
N GLU A 56 -3.43 -1.74 20.22
CA GLU A 56 -3.21 -0.54 19.41
C GLU A 56 -1.77 -0.46 18.88
N VAL A 57 -0.78 -0.72 19.74
CA VAL A 57 0.64 -0.80 19.34
C VAL A 57 0.83 -1.87 18.27
N PHE A 58 0.25 -3.07 18.43
CA PHE A 58 0.33 -4.12 17.42
C PHE A 58 -0.33 -3.71 16.10
N LYS A 59 -1.47 -2.99 16.14
CA LYS A 59 -2.12 -2.47 14.94
C LYS A 59 -1.19 -1.53 14.17
N HIS A 60 -0.50 -0.62 14.85
CA HIS A 60 0.49 0.25 14.22
C HIS A 60 1.68 -0.53 13.65
N LEU A 61 2.20 -1.52 14.39
CA LEU A 61 3.27 -2.40 13.91
C LEU A 61 2.87 -3.18 12.66
N LEU A 62 1.63 -3.67 12.58
CA LEU A 62 1.10 -4.35 11.41
C LEU A 62 0.96 -3.43 10.20
N THR A 63 0.60 -2.17 10.41
CA THR A 63 0.62 -1.16 9.34
C THR A 63 2.03 -0.99 8.78
N VAL A 64 3.03 -0.79 9.66
CA VAL A 64 4.44 -0.69 9.24
C VAL A 64 4.90 -1.96 8.52
N LYS A 65 4.54 -3.14 9.04
CA LYS A 65 4.85 -4.43 8.40
C LYS A 65 4.29 -4.50 6.98
N LYS A 66 3.03 -4.11 6.79
CA LYS A 66 2.37 -4.13 5.47
C LYS A 66 3.08 -3.22 4.47
N GLU A 67 3.52 -2.04 4.90
CA GLU A 67 4.34 -1.15 4.04
C GLU A 67 5.67 -1.81 3.65
N LEU A 68 6.39 -2.36 4.63
CA LEU A 68 7.66 -3.05 4.37
C LEU A 68 7.48 -4.26 3.45
N ASP A 69 6.44 -5.06 3.68
CA ASP A 69 6.08 -6.19 2.82
C ASP A 69 5.84 -5.72 1.39
N TYR A 70 5.08 -4.64 1.19
CA TYR A 70 4.82 -4.08 -0.14
C TYR A 70 6.11 -3.63 -0.85
N TYR A 71 6.95 -2.83 -0.18
CA TYR A 71 8.20 -2.34 -0.80
C TYR A 71 9.27 -3.41 -0.98
N SER A 72 9.17 -4.54 -0.27
CA SER A 72 10.03 -5.71 -0.48
C SER A 72 9.74 -6.44 -1.79
N LEU A 73 8.55 -6.26 -2.36
CA LEU A 73 8.18 -6.88 -3.63
C LEU A 73 8.93 -6.21 -4.80
N PRO A 74 9.46 -6.99 -5.76
CA PRO A 74 10.08 -6.42 -6.94
C PRO A 74 9.04 -5.71 -7.80
N ILE A 75 9.48 -4.65 -8.49
CA ILE A 75 8.69 -4.04 -9.57
C ILE A 75 8.76 -5.00 -10.75
N ILE A 76 7.60 -5.53 -11.15
CA ILE A 76 7.53 -6.49 -12.27
C ILE A 76 7.53 -5.78 -13.62
N ASP A 77 6.88 -4.62 -13.69
CA ASP A 77 6.76 -3.84 -14.91
C ASP A 77 6.38 -2.38 -14.65
N THR A 78 6.65 -1.53 -15.64
CA THR A 78 6.22 -0.13 -15.73
C THR A 78 5.43 0.04 -17.01
N GLY A 79 4.28 0.68 -16.92
CA GLY A 79 3.32 0.80 -18.02
C GLY A 79 2.43 2.02 -17.88
N ILE A 80 1.35 2.04 -18.67
CA ILE A 80 0.33 3.09 -18.62
C ILE A 80 -1.02 2.49 -18.27
N LEU A 81 -1.86 3.29 -17.61
CA LEU A 81 -3.25 2.96 -17.39
C LEU A 81 -4.06 3.30 -18.65
N LYS A 82 -4.85 2.35 -19.14
CA LYS A 82 -5.75 2.55 -20.29
C LYS A 82 -7.16 2.07 -19.97
N TYR A 83 -8.15 2.91 -20.22
CA TYR A 83 -9.55 2.63 -19.99
C TYR A 83 -10.13 1.77 -21.10
N ASP A 84 -10.74 0.66 -20.72
CA ASP A 84 -11.52 -0.22 -21.58
C ASP A 84 -13.00 0.12 -21.42
N GLY A 85 -13.50 1.03 -22.27
CA GLY A 85 -14.88 1.48 -22.24
C GLY A 85 -15.93 0.39 -22.53
N LYS A 86 -15.55 -0.77 -23.05
CA LYS A 86 -16.49 -1.90 -23.24
C LYS A 86 -16.75 -2.67 -21.95
N LYS A 87 -15.78 -2.68 -21.04
CA LYS A 87 -15.81 -3.43 -19.78
C LYS A 87 -15.81 -2.51 -18.55
N GLU A 88 -15.86 -1.20 -18.78
CA GLU A 88 -15.85 -0.14 -17.76
C GLU A 88 -14.75 -0.34 -16.71
N ARG A 89 -13.53 -0.63 -17.17
CA ARG A 89 -12.37 -0.91 -16.29
C ARG A 89 -11.07 -0.40 -16.87
N PHE A 90 -10.07 -0.22 -16.02
CA PHE A 90 -8.71 0.05 -16.47
C PHE A 90 -7.94 -1.23 -16.79
N ILE A 91 -7.06 -1.14 -17.78
CA ILE A 91 -6.06 -2.12 -18.15
C ILE A 91 -4.71 -1.45 -17.96
N PHE A 92 -3.86 -2.03 -17.13
CA PHE A 92 -2.45 -1.70 -17.09
C PHE A 92 -1.78 -2.29 -18.33
N LYS A 93 -1.25 -1.42 -19.19
CA LYS A 93 -0.54 -1.80 -20.41
C LYS A 93 0.94 -1.58 -20.23
N SER A 94 1.70 -2.65 -20.21
CA SER A 94 3.15 -2.60 -20.22
C SER A 94 3.73 -3.20 -21.49
N VAL A 95 5.05 -3.23 -21.58
CA VAL A 95 5.75 -3.90 -22.68
C VAL A 95 5.55 -5.42 -22.63
N ARG A 96 5.39 -6.00 -21.43
CA ARG A 96 5.36 -7.46 -21.25
C ARG A 96 3.95 -8.02 -21.18
N GLU A 97 3.00 -7.29 -20.61
CA GLU A 97 1.64 -7.79 -20.43
C GLU A 97 0.58 -6.67 -20.40
N ASP A 98 -0.65 -7.06 -20.76
CA ASP A 98 -1.85 -6.29 -20.50
C ASP A 98 -2.54 -6.91 -19.28
N LEU A 99 -2.58 -6.18 -18.16
CA LEU A 99 -3.18 -6.63 -16.90
C LEU A 99 -4.51 -5.88 -16.65
N PRO A 100 -5.67 -6.55 -16.66
CA PRO A 100 -6.91 -5.95 -16.23
C PRO A 100 -6.87 -5.58 -14.75
N LEU A 101 -7.22 -4.34 -14.43
CA LEU A 101 -7.24 -3.85 -13.06
C LEU A 101 -8.63 -4.03 -12.43
N SER A 102 -8.62 -4.18 -11.11
CA SER A 102 -9.80 -4.37 -10.26
C SER A 102 -9.75 -3.41 -9.09
N ALA A 103 -10.91 -3.05 -8.53
CA ALA A 103 -10.98 -2.24 -7.32
C ALA A 103 -10.28 -2.97 -6.15
N GLY A 104 -9.59 -2.21 -5.31
CA GLY A 104 -8.79 -2.72 -4.21
C GLY A 104 -7.34 -3.11 -4.58
N MET A 105 -6.92 -3.01 -5.84
CA MET A 105 -5.54 -3.32 -6.24
C MET A 105 -4.57 -2.21 -5.82
N ASP A 106 -3.45 -2.58 -5.22
CA ASP A 106 -2.31 -1.68 -4.99
C ASP A 106 -1.51 -1.50 -6.30
N LEU A 107 -1.16 -0.25 -6.61
CA LEU A 107 -0.24 0.12 -7.69
C LEU A 107 0.58 1.34 -7.25
N GLU A 108 1.61 1.69 -8.01
CA GLU A 108 2.24 3.00 -7.85
C GLU A 108 2.03 3.82 -9.11
N VAL A 109 1.64 5.06 -8.96
CA VAL A 109 1.41 6.01 -10.06
C VAL A 109 2.47 7.11 -10.02
N LEU A 110 2.87 7.59 -11.19
CA LEU A 110 3.78 8.72 -11.29
C LEU A 110 2.97 10.02 -11.18
N VAL A 111 3.17 10.74 -10.09
CA VAL A 111 2.52 12.03 -9.83
C VAL A 111 3.56 13.14 -9.93
N GLU A 112 3.14 14.30 -10.43
CA GLU A 112 3.94 15.51 -10.48
C GLU A 112 3.53 16.42 -9.31
N ASP A 113 4.50 16.81 -8.49
CA ASP A 113 4.25 17.77 -7.41
C ASP A 113 4.03 19.17 -8.00
N TYR A 114 2.85 19.74 -7.76
CA TYR A 114 2.48 21.07 -8.26
C TYR A 114 3.40 22.21 -7.79
N PHE A 115 4.09 22.06 -6.66
CA PHE A 115 4.95 23.12 -6.10
C PHE A 115 6.40 23.01 -6.54
N THR A 116 6.88 21.79 -6.76
CA THR A 116 8.30 21.53 -7.06
C THR A 116 8.54 21.09 -8.49
N GLU A 117 7.48 20.75 -9.24
CA GLU A 117 7.51 20.14 -10.58
C GLU A 117 8.28 18.80 -10.61
N GLU A 118 8.56 18.22 -9.44
CA GLU A 118 9.25 16.95 -9.32
C GLU A 118 8.29 15.76 -9.45
N LYS A 119 8.69 14.79 -10.26
CA LYS A 119 7.92 13.56 -10.47
C LYS A 119 8.31 12.50 -9.47
N HIS A 120 7.32 11.98 -8.75
CA HIS A 120 7.53 10.97 -7.72
C HIS A 120 6.51 9.84 -7.86
N TRP A 121 6.95 8.63 -7.51
CA TRP A 121 6.08 7.46 -7.49
C TRP A 121 5.30 7.44 -6.18
N VAL A 122 3.99 7.45 -6.27
CA VAL A 122 3.08 7.39 -5.12
C VAL A 122 2.44 6.02 -5.11
N ARG A 123 2.63 5.27 -4.01
CA ARG A 123 1.86 4.07 -3.75
C ARG A 123 0.40 4.47 -3.55
N THR A 124 -0.50 3.77 -4.22
CA THR A 124 -1.93 4.02 -4.17
C THR A 124 -2.75 2.74 -4.29
N LYS A 125 -4.03 2.82 -3.93
CA LYS A 125 -5.04 1.82 -4.24
C LYS A 125 -6.01 2.36 -5.30
N LEU A 126 -6.24 1.55 -6.33
CA LEU A 126 -7.29 1.79 -7.32
C LEU A 126 -8.64 1.37 -6.73
N ASP A 127 -9.60 2.27 -6.69
CA ASP A 127 -10.97 2.00 -6.27
C ASP A 127 -11.98 2.45 -7.33
N TYR A 128 -13.22 2.00 -7.18
CA TYR A 128 -14.32 2.33 -8.08
C TYR A 128 -15.54 2.75 -7.27
N LEU A 129 -16.02 3.97 -7.50
CA LEU A 129 -17.28 4.45 -6.95
C LEU A 129 -18.38 4.32 -8.01
N PRO A 130 -19.37 3.43 -7.84
CA PRO A 130 -20.50 3.35 -8.75
C PRO A 130 -21.32 4.65 -8.72
N GLN A 131 -21.94 5.02 -9.84
CA GLN A 131 -22.88 6.14 -9.87
C GLN A 131 -24.05 5.86 -8.91
N ALA A 132 -24.08 6.57 -7.78
CA ALA A 132 -25.23 6.56 -6.89
C ALA A 132 -26.33 7.46 -7.47
N ALA A 133 -27.58 6.98 -7.49
CA ALA A 133 -28.73 7.80 -7.85
C ALA A 133 -28.93 8.91 -6.80
N GLY A 134 -28.42 10.11 -7.09
CA GLY A 134 -28.70 11.32 -6.31
C GLY A 134 -27.59 11.87 -5.41
N GLY A 135 -26.34 11.40 -5.54
CA GLY A 135 -25.19 12.00 -4.85
C GLY A 135 -24.36 12.90 -5.78
N THR A 136 -23.86 14.02 -5.26
CA THR A 136 -22.92 14.94 -5.97
C THR A 136 -21.46 14.45 -5.99
N GLN A 137 -21.18 13.22 -5.57
CA GLN A 137 -19.81 12.68 -5.54
C GLN A 137 -19.35 12.23 -6.93
N ALA A 138 -18.07 12.44 -7.22
CA ALA A 138 -17.41 11.95 -8.42
C ALA A 138 -17.55 10.42 -8.51
N SER A 139 -18.23 9.94 -9.54
CA SER A 139 -18.39 8.52 -9.85
C SER A 139 -17.30 8.04 -10.81
N GLY A 140 -16.89 6.79 -10.68
CA GLY A 140 -15.92 6.16 -11.57
C GLY A 140 -14.71 5.62 -10.83
N TRP A 141 -13.68 5.31 -11.61
CA TRP A 141 -12.40 4.83 -11.08
C TRP A 141 -11.59 6.00 -10.53
N TYR A 142 -10.98 5.80 -9.37
CA TYR A 142 -10.14 6.79 -8.72
C TYR A 142 -9.00 6.11 -7.95
N ILE A 143 -7.99 6.90 -7.60
CA ILE A 143 -6.93 6.46 -6.70
C ILE A 143 -7.13 7.07 -5.31
N THR A 144 -6.74 6.36 -4.25
CA THR A 144 -7.06 6.78 -2.87
C THR A 144 -6.42 8.10 -2.44
N GLU A 145 -5.27 8.44 -3.01
CA GLU A 145 -4.43 9.58 -2.65
C GLU A 145 -4.86 10.85 -3.38
N ASP A 146 -5.43 10.70 -4.58
CA ASP A 146 -5.94 11.81 -5.39
C ASP A 146 -7.16 11.37 -6.22
N LYS A 147 -8.35 11.75 -5.76
CA LYS A 147 -9.61 11.38 -6.42
C LYS A 147 -9.88 12.16 -7.70
N GLU A 148 -9.17 13.26 -7.94
CA GLU A 148 -9.37 14.14 -9.08
C GLU A 148 -8.38 13.85 -10.22
N LEU A 149 -7.36 13.01 -9.96
CA LEU A 149 -6.38 12.60 -10.98
C LEU A 149 -7.06 11.89 -12.16
N GLU A 150 -6.87 12.43 -13.36
CA GLU A 150 -7.27 11.76 -14.60
C GLU A 150 -6.38 10.53 -14.84
N LEU A 151 -6.96 9.33 -14.72
CA LEU A 151 -6.20 8.07 -14.75
C LEU A 151 -5.78 7.63 -16.17
N GLU A 152 -6.44 8.08 -17.23
CA GLU A 152 -6.12 7.67 -18.60
C GLU A 152 -4.71 8.15 -18.99
N GLY A 153 -3.84 7.22 -19.38
CA GLY A 153 -2.47 7.51 -19.79
C GLY A 153 -1.48 7.72 -18.65
N VAL A 154 -1.92 7.69 -17.39
CA VAL A 154 -1.03 7.80 -16.22
C VAL A 154 -0.01 6.66 -16.22
N MET A 155 1.25 7.02 -15.99
CA MET A 155 2.31 6.02 -15.84
C MET A 155 2.15 5.32 -14.49
N ALA A 156 2.13 4.00 -14.53
CA ALA A 156 1.99 3.16 -13.36
C ALA A 156 3.09 2.10 -13.31
N ARG A 157 3.35 1.56 -12.12
CA ARG A 157 4.14 0.35 -11.94
C ARG A 157 3.47 -0.56 -10.93
N ILE A 158 3.65 -1.86 -11.13
CA ILE A 158 3.02 -2.88 -10.29
C ILE A 158 4.12 -3.68 -9.62
N ARG A 159 3.91 -3.96 -8.33
CA ARG A 159 4.72 -4.88 -7.56
C ARG A 159 3.99 -6.19 -7.39
N LYS A 160 4.68 -7.30 -7.57
CA LYS A 160 4.11 -8.63 -7.39
C LYS A 160 5.19 -9.58 -6.86
N LYS A 161 4.75 -10.54 -6.06
CA LYS A 161 5.59 -11.69 -5.72
C LYS A 161 5.77 -12.51 -7.00
N ASN A 162 7.02 -12.72 -7.41
CA ASN A 162 7.36 -13.59 -8.55
C ASN A 162 6.74 -14.98 -8.38
#